data_AF-D7CE64-F1
#
_entry.id   AF-D7CE64-F1
#
_cell.length_a   1.000
_cell.length_b   1.000
_cell.length_c   1.000
_cell.angle_alpha   90.00
_cell.angle_beta   90.00
_cell.angle_gamma   90.00
#
_symmetry.space_group_name_H-M   'P 1'
#
loop_
_entity.id
_entity.type
_entity.pdbx_description
1 polymer ?
#
loop_
_entity_poly.entity_id
_entity_poly.type
_entity_poly.pdbx_seq_one_letter_code
_entity_poly.pdbx_strand_id
1 'polypeptide(L)'
;MGPTVLPWREARRRRFDLAVACTAHRSMWNLGAPLMVLPHGAGYNRLIAESTGNTVSAVGLSRRELTRFGRVIPRIIGVSHEEQIGRLARSCPAAVSRALLVGDPCFDRMERSLALRDEYREALGVVGGRRLVVVNSTWSEHSLIGTCEDLPLRLVRALPTDEFAVAVVLHPNVWARHGTARVLGRLVSAMDAGLLVIPPEQGWQAMLVAADCVVGDHGSTTFYGAALDRATAVMGTGEDELDPASPTAESNPLHQRNTTKTSPPSRSADFTPPSEDHQQHPESETEPNH
;
A
#
# COMPACT_ATOMS: atom_id res chain seq x y z
N MET A 1 7.71 25.55 -16.60
CA MET A 1 8.30 26.17 -15.39
C MET A 1 8.02 25.25 -14.21
N GLY A 2 9.04 24.87 -13.44
CA GLY A 2 8.87 24.02 -12.27
C GLY A 2 8.24 24.77 -11.08
N PRO A 3 7.81 24.06 -10.03
CA PRO A 3 7.28 24.69 -8.82
C PRO A 3 8.37 25.54 -8.15
N THR A 4 7.97 26.68 -7.57
CA THR A 4 8.86 27.49 -6.73
C THR A 4 9.06 26.79 -5.39
N VAL A 5 10.32 26.43 -5.08
CA VAL A 5 10.68 25.84 -3.79
C VAL A 5 10.88 26.96 -2.76
N LEU A 6 10.15 26.91 -1.66
CA LEU A 6 10.25 27.89 -0.57
C LEU A 6 10.77 27.24 0.71
N PRO A 7 11.71 27.89 1.44
CA PRO A 7 12.05 27.47 2.79
C PRO A 7 10.81 27.43 3.69
N TRP A 8 10.69 26.40 4.53
CA TRP A 8 9.51 26.22 5.40
C TRP A 8 9.20 27.43 6.29
N ARG A 9 10.25 28.10 6.81
CA ARG A 9 10.11 29.32 7.61
C ARG A 9 9.43 30.45 6.84
N GLU A 10 9.66 30.53 5.54
CA GLU A 10 9.07 31.52 4.67
C GLU A 10 7.65 31.16 4.27
N ALA A 11 7.39 29.90 3.91
CA ALA A 11 6.05 29.41 3.61
C ALA A 11 5.05 29.74 4.75
N ARG A 12 5.47 29.58 6.01
CA ARG A 12 4.65 29.92 7.19
C ARG A 12 4.32 31.41 7.34
N ARG A 13 5.08 32.32 6.71
CA ARG A 13 4.84 33.76 6.77
C ARG A 13 4.01 34.28 5.59
N ARG A 14 3.80 33.44 4.57
CA ARG A 14 3.00 33.76 3.39
C ARG A 14 1.57 33.28 3.57
N ARG A 15 0.65 33.88 2.81
CA ARG A 15 -0.73 33.38 2.65
C ARG A 15 -0.81 32.59 1.35
N PHE A 16 -1.61 31.53 1.38
CA PHE A 16 -1.94 30.75 0.20
C PHE A 16 -3.44 30.48 0.21
N ASP A 17 -4.03 30.34 -0.98
CA ASP A 17 -5.45 30.04 -1.12
C ASP A 17 -5.79 28.60 -0.74
N LEU A 18 -4.81 27.70 -0.86
CA LEU A 18 -4.92 26.28 -0.51
C LEU A 18 -3.53 25.69 -0.20
N ALA A 19 -3.47 24.83 0.82
CA ALA A 19 -2.35 23.93 1.05
C ALA A 19 -2.82 22.49 0.81
N VAL A 20 -2.08 21.75 -0.01
CA VAL A 20 -2.33 20.32 -0.28
C VAL A 20 -1.14 19.52 0.24
N ALA A 21 -1.42 18.45 0.99
CA ALA A 21 -0.40 17.57 1.51
C ALA A 21 -0.83 16.11 1.43
N CYS A 22 0.09 15.21 1.14
CA CYS A 22 -0.17 13.77 1.19
C CYS A 22 0.14 13.18 2.57
N THR A 23 0.25 14.01 3.61
CA THR A 23 0.45 13.58 4.99
C THR A 23 -0.12 14.63 5.93
N ALA A 24 -0.65 14.22 7.08
CA ALA A 24 -1.11 15.13 8.12
C ALA A 24 -0.02 15.26 9.19
N HIS A 25 0.57 16.44 9.31
CA HIS A 25 1.69 16.71 10.23
C HIS A 25 1.48 18.02 10.99
N ARG A 26 1.85 18.04 12.27
CA ARG A 26 1.58 19.14 13.21
C ARG A 26 2.21 20.47 12.79
N SER A 27 3.30 20.44 12.02
CA SER A 27 3.94 21.66 11.51
C SER A 27 3.00 22.48 10.63
N MET A 28 2.10 21.82 9.88
CA MET A 28 1.18 22.45 8.93
C MET A 28 0.08 23.26 9.60
N TRP A 29 -0.14 23.08 10.90
CA TRP A 29 -1.10 23.88 11.68
C TRP A 29 -0.77 25.37 11.73
N ASN A 30 0.43 25.75 11.29
CA ASN A 30 0.90 27.13 11.25
C ASN A 30 0.89 27.73 9.84
N LEU A 31 0.31 27.05 8.84
CA LEU A 31 0.14 27.60 7.50
C LEU A 31 -1.07 28.54 7.47
N GLY A 32 -0.91 29.69 6.82
CA GLY A 32 -1.97 30.67 6.59
C GLY A 32 -2.86 30.29 5.39
N ALA A 33 -3.36 29.06 5.35
CA ALA A 33 -4.15 28.52 4.23
C ALA A 33 -5.13 27.42 4.68
N PRO A 34 -6.29 27.24 4.02
CA PRO A 34 -7.08 26.02 4.13
C PRO A 34 -6.24 24.79 3.78
N LEU A 35 -6.25 23.75 4.62
CA LEU A 35 -5.48 22.53 4.41
C LEU A 35 -6.37 21.40 3.86
N MET A 36 -5.96 20.82 2.74
CA MET A 36 -6.46 19.55 2.22
C MET A 36 -5.40 18.48 2.39
N VAL A 37 -5.77 17.36 3.02
CA VAL A 37 -4.88 16.19 3.14
C VAL A 37 -5.37 15.06 2.26
N LEU A 38 -4.44 14.39 1.61
CA LEU A 38 -4.65 13.22 0.74
C LEU A 38 -3.85 12.03 1.28
N PRO A 39 -4.20 10.79 0.92
CA PRO A 39 -3.40 9.61 1.28
C PRO A 39 -2.02 9.64 0.63
N HIS A 40 -1.01 9.08 1.32
CA HIS A 40 0.33 8.91 0.79
C HIS A 40 0.49 7.55 0.09
N GLY A 41 -0.01 7.45 -1.13
CA GLY A 41 -0.09 6.19 -1.86
C GLY A 41 -1.50 5.62 -1.83
N ALA A 42 -1.60 4.29 -1.80
CA ALA A 42 -2.85 3.56 -2.02
C ALA A 42 -3.81 3.63 -0.82
N GLY A 43 -4.35 4.81 -0.52
CA GLY A 43 -5.13 5.03 0.69
C GLY A 43 -4.28 5.18 1.96
N TYR A 44 -4.87 4.89 3.11
CA TYR A 44 -4.25 5.06 4.43
C TYR A 44 -3.84 3.70 5.01
N ASN A 45 -2.60 3.25 4.79
CA ASN A 45 -2.26 1.84 5.08
C ASN A 45 -1.20 1.64 6.16
N ARG A 46 -0.54 2.71 6.61
CA ARG A 46 0.65 2.62 7.46
C ARG A 46 0.34 2.91 8.92
N LEU A 47 0.86 2.06 9.81
CA LEU A 47 0.91 2.32 11.25
C LEU A 47 2.27 2.91 11.61
N ILE A 48 2.28 4.09 12.24
CA ILE A 48 3.50 4.73 12.75
C ILE A 48 3.15 5.34 14.11
N ALA A 49 3.44 4.61 15.18
CA ALA A 49 3.03 4.96 16.53
C ALA A 49 3.58 6.31 16.99
N GLU A 50 4.79 6.69 16.55
CA GLU A 50 5.39 7.99 16.84
C GLU A 50 4.56 9.15 16.28
N SER A 51 3.98 8.94 15.09
CA SER A 51 3.13 9.93 14.40
C SER A 51 1.73 9.98 15.02
N THR A 52 1.07 8.83 15.08
CA THR A 52 -0.36 8.68 15.42
C THR A 52 -0.61 8.63 16.93
N GLY A 53 0.44 8.35 17.72
CA GLY A 53 0.39 8.20 19.16
C GLY A 53 -0.23 6.88 19.63
N ASN A 54 -0.48 5.94 18.73
CA ASN A 54 -1.01 4.61 19.02
C ASN A 54 -0.66 3.62 17.89
N THR A 55 -0.84 2.33 18.13
CA THR A 55 -0.50 1.27 17.16
C THR A 55 -1.70 0.80 16.32
N VAL A 56 -2.84 1.49 16.38
CA VAL A 56 -4.10 1.00 15.76
C VAL A 56 -4.66 1.94 14.69
N SER A 57 -4.29 3.22 14.74
CA SER A 57 -4.73 4.21 13.76
C SER A 57 -3.69 4.32 12.66
N ALA A 58 -4.13 4.23 11.42
CA ALA A 58 -3.27 4.58 10.30
C ALA A 58 -2.89 6.06 10.31
N VAL A 59 -1.65 6.33 9.87
CA VAL A 59 -1.12 7.66 9.60
C VAL A 59 -2.06 8.40 8.65
N GLY A 60 -2.41 9.63 9.00
CA GLY A 60 -3.34 10.47 8.23
C GLY A 60 -4.80 10.32 8.62
N LEU A 61 -5.17 9.29 9.40
CA LEU A 61 -6.52 9.11 9.97
C LEU A 61 -6.56 9.31 11.49
N SER A 62 -5.42 9.48 12.15
CA SER A 62 -5.37 9.56 13.61
C SER A 62 -5.86 10.93 14.15
N ARG A 63 -6.53 10.91 15.30
CA ARG A 63 -6.94 12.14 16.01
C ARG A 63 -5.74 13.05 16.32
N ARG A 64 -4.58 12.47 16.66
CA ARG A 64 -3.36 13.20 17.02
C ARG A 64 -2.82 14.05 15.87
N GLU A 65 -2.93 13.55 14.64
CA GLU A 65 -2.47 14.27 13.44
C GLU A 65 -3.51 15.29 12.97
N LEU A 66 -4.79 14.92 13.04
CA LEU A 66 -5.90 15.69 12.46
C LEU A 66 -6.41 16.81 13.36
N THR A 67 -6.18 16.75 14.67
CA THR A 67 -6.76 17.71 15.63
C THR A 67 -5.73 18.50 16.43
N ARG A 68 -6.07 19.75 16.74
CA ARG A 68 -5.34 20.64 17.64
C ARG A 68 -6.31 21.28 18.60
N PHE A 69 -6.09 21.10 19.91
CA PHE A 69 -6.99 21.61 20.96
C PHE A 69 -8.46 21.22 20.72
N GLY A 70 -8.70 19.97 20.30
CA GLY A 70 -10.04 19.44 20.01
C GLY A 70 -10.65 19.87 18.67
N ARG A 71 -10.00 20.76 17.90
CA ARG A 71 -10.48 21.22 16.59
C ARG A 71 -9.80 20.46 15.46
N VAL A 72 -10.58 20.01 14.48
CA VAL A 72 -10.05 19.41 13.25
C VAL A 72 -9.37 20.48 12.42
N ILE A 73 -8.12 20.24 12.03
CA ILE A 73 -7.30 21.21 11.30
C ILE A 73 -7.51 21.15 9.79
N PRO A 74 -7.48 19.98 9.13
CA PRO A 74 -7.76 19.91 7.70
C PRO A 74 -9.19 20.37 7.41
N ARG A 75 -9.34 21.20 6.38
CA ARG A 75 -10.65 21.59 5.84
C ARG A 75 -11.28 20.43 5.06
N ILE A 76 -10.44 19.65 4.37
CA ILE A 76 -10.80 18.46 3.59
C ILE A 76 -9.81 17.35 3.91
N ILE A 77 -10.34 16.14 4.10
CA ILE A 77 -9.60 14.89 4.18
C ILE A 77 -10.06 14.05 2.99
N GLY A 78 -9.25 14.01 1.94
CA GLY A 78 -9.56 13.18 0.77
C GLY A 78 -9.38 11.71 1.12
N VAL A 79 -10.39 10.90 0.81
CA VAL A 79 -10.33 9.44 0.94
C VAL A 79 -10.48 8.81 -0.44
N SER A 80 -9.81 7.69 -0.67
CA SER A 80 -9.91 6.95 -1.92
C SER A 80 -11.06 5.95 -1.94
N HIS A 81 -11.57 5.54 -0.78
CA HIS A 81 -12.67 4.58 -0.66
C HIS A 81 -13.55 4.88 0.56
N GLU A 82 -14.84 4.53 0.50
CA GLU A 82 -15.80 4.79 1.58
C GLU A 82 -15.42 4.10 2.90
N GLU A 83 -14.80 2.93 2.82
CA GLU A 83 -14.28 2.18 3.98
C GLU A 83 -13.40 3.06 4.88
N GLN A 84 -12.62 3.96 4.28
CA GLN A 84 -11.71 4.86 5.01
C GLN A 84 -12.47 5.90 5.83
N ILE A 85 -13.69 6.27 5.42
CA ILE A 85 -14.60 7.11 6.22
C ILE A 85 -15.00 6.33 7.49
N GLY A 86 -15.27 5.03 7.36
CA GLY A 86 -15.52 4.14 8.49
C GLY A 86 -14.33 4.06 9.45
N ARG A 87 -13.10 3.94 8.93
CA ARG A 87 -11.87 3.98 9.74
C ARG A 87 -11.69 5.32 10.44
N LEU A 88 -11.91 6.43 9.73
CA LEU A 88 -11.88 7.77 10.29
C LEU A 88 -12.93 7.98 11.38
N ALA A 89 -14.13 7.41 11.22
CA ALA A 89 -15.18 7.47 12.25
C ALA A 89 -14.76 6.77 13.54
N ARG A 90 -13.97 5.70 13.47
CA ARG A 90 -13.43 5.00 14.65
C ARG A 90 -12.28 5.78 15.29
N SER A 91 -11.33 6.29 14.50
CA SER A 91 -10.10 6.93 15.01
C SER A 91 -10.30 8.41 15.38
N CYS A 92 -11.12 9.15 14.64
CA CYS A 92 -11.36 10.58 14.83
C CYS A 92 -12.78 11.00 14.37
N PRO A 93 -13.84 10.64 15.13
CA PRO A 93 -15.24 10.95 14.77
C PRO A 93 -15.50 12.42 14.40
N ALA A 94 -14.86 13.37 15.10
CA ALA A 94 -15.01 14.80 14.84
C ALA A 94 -14.56 15.24 13.43
N ALA A 95 -13.74 14.44 12.75
CA ALA A 95 -13.20 14.72 11.42
C ALA A 95 -14.01 14.11 10.28
N VAL A 96 -15.01 13.27 10.55
CA VAL A 96 -15.82 12.58 9.53
C VAL A 96 -16.52 13.56 8.59
N SER A 97 -17.05 14.67 9.11
CA SER A 97 -17.69 15.71 8.29
C SER A 97 -16.73 16.46 7.37
N ARG A 98 -15.41 16.22 7.48
CA ARG A 98 -14.36 16.75 6.61
C ARG A 98 -13.91 15.73 5.55
N ALA A 99 -14.36 14.48 5.64
CA ALA A 99 -14.01 13.45 4.67
C ALA A 99 -14.70 13.72 3.33
N LEU A 100 -13.94 13.61 2.25
CA LEU A 100 -14.43 13.73 0.88
C LEU A 100 -13.91 12.55 0.07
N LEU A 101 -14.81 11.78 -0.54
CA LEU A 101 -14.44 10.71 -1.46
C LEU A 101 -13.91 11.34 -2.75
N VAL A 102 -12.60 11.23 -2.97
CA VAL A 102 -11.89 11.80 -4.13
C VAL A 102 -11.30 10.73 -5.05
N GLY A 103 -11.45 9.45 -4.71
CA GLY A 103 -10.82 8.34 -5.42
C GLY A 103 -9.29 8.33 -5.25
N ASP A 104 -8.62 7.64 -6.16
CA ASP A 104 -7.16 7.57 -6.18
C ASP A 104 -6.63 8.15 -7.50
N PRO A 105 -6.26 9.44 -7.52
CA PRO A 105 -5.76 10.08 -8.75
C PRO A 105 -4.51 9.42 -9.34
N CYS A 106 -3.73 8.72 -8.51
CA CYS A 106 -2.56 7.99 -8.98
C CYS A 106 -2.98 6.73 -9.74
N PHE A 107 -3.91 5.96 -9.16
CA PHE A 107 -4.47 4.78 -9.81
C PHE A 107 -5.28 5.13 -11.06
N ASP A 108 -6.16 6.13 -11.00
CA ASP A 108 -6.95 6.59 -12.16
C ASP A 108 -6.06 7.01 -13.33
N ARG A 109 -4.88 7.58 -13.04
CA ARG A 109 -3.90 7.92 -14.06
C ARG A 109 -3.29 6.68 -14.68
N MET A 110 -2.94 5.68 -13.88
CA MET A 110 -2.39 4.41 -14.38
C MET A 110 -3.40 3.64 -15.22
N GLU A 111 -4.65 3.57 -14.76
CA GLU A 111 -5.74 2.91 -15.47
C GLU A 111 -5.97 3.55 -16.85
N ARG A 112 -6.07 4.88 -16.91
CA ARG A 112 -6.18 5.62 -18.19
C ARG A 112 -4.97 5.44 -19.10
N SER A 113 -3.82 5.13 -18.53
CA SER A 113 -2.57 4.89 -19.26
C SER A 113 -2.41 3.45 -19.75
N LEU A 114 -3.32 2.51 -19.45
CA LEU A 114 -3.19 1.10 -19.84
C LEU A 114 -3.05 0.91 -21.36
N ALA A 115 -3.71 1.73 -22.17
CA ALA A 115 -3.60 1.69 -23.63
C ALA A 115 -2.21 2.13 -24.14
N LEU A 116 -1.43 2.86 -23.33
CA LEU A 116 -0.07 3.32 -23.66
C LEU A 116 1.00 2.30 -23.26
N ARG A 117 0.61 1.07 -22.88
CA ARG A 117 1.51 0.04 -22.40
C ARG A 117 2.68 -0.22 -23.35
N ASP A 118 2.40 -0.38 -24.64
CA ASP A 118 3.43 -0.70 -25.62
C ASP A 118 4.36 0.49 -25.89
N GLU A 119 3.84 1.73 -25.84
CA GLU A 119 4.66 2.94 -25.92
C GLU A 119 5.65 3.05 -24.75
N TYR A 120 5.21 2.74 -23.52
CA TYR A 120 6.12 2.71 -22.37
C TYR A 120 7.19 1.62 -22.51
N ARG A 121 6.83 0.46 -23.07
CA ARG A 121 7.78 -0.64 -23.30
C ARG A 121 8.79 -0.30 -24.36
N GLU A 122 8.37 0.34 -25.45
CA GLU A 122 9.26 0.83 -26.50
C GLU A 122 10.24 1.88 -25.95
N ALA A 123 9.76 2.85 -25.17
CA ALA A 123 10.58 3.87 -24.53
C ALA A 123 11.64 3.28 -23.57
N LEU A 124 11.41 2.07 -23.04
CA LEU A 124 12.33 1.33 -22.18
C LEU A 124 13.25 0.37 -22.95
N GLY A 125 13.09 0.23 -24.26
CA GLY A 125 13.78 -0.80 -25.05
C GLY A 125 13.32 -2.23 -24.75
N VAL A 126 12.13 -2.41 -24.14
CA VAL A 126 11.52 -3.72 -23.87
C VAL A 126 10.67 -4.13 -25.06
N VAL A 127 11.36 -4.41 -26.16
CA VAL A 127 10.78 -4.78 -27.46
C VAL A 127 10.93 -6.28 -27.73
N GLY A 128 10.33 -6.77 -28.83
CA GLY A 128 10.52 -8.15 -29.29
C GLY A 128 9.85 -9.22 -28.43
N GLY A 129 8.79 -8.87 -27.69
CA GLY A 129 8.04 -9.82 -26.84
C GLY A 129 8.67 -10.13 -25.48
N ARG A 130 9.78 -9.48 -25.12
CA ARG A 130 10.43 -9.62 -23.81
C ARG A 130 9.49 -9.29 -22.66
N ARG A 131 9.40 -10.13 -21.63
CA ARG A 131 8.59 -9.88 -20.44
C ARG A 131 9.29 -8.91 -19.48
N LEU A 132 8.59 -7.87 -19.02
CA LEU A 132 9.09 -6.90 -18.06
C LEU A 132 8.76 -7.33 -16.63
N VAL A 133 9.81 -7.57 -15.83
CA VAL A 133 9.72 -7.80 -14.39
C VAL A 133 10.08 -6.51 -13.67
N VAL A 134 9.14 -5.97 -12.89
CA VAL A 134 9.36 -4.76 -12.09
C VAL A 134 9.57 -5.13 -10.64
N VAL A 135 10.78 -4.92 -10.14
CA VAL A 135 11.11 -5.04 -8.72
C VAL A 135 10.85 -3.69 -8.05
N ASN A 136 10.12 -3.68 -6.95
CA ASN A 136 9.95 -2.47 -6.15
C ASN A 136 10.22 -2.72 -4.68
N SER A 137 10.59 -1.66 -3.96
CA SER A 137 10.80 -1.77 -2.51
C SER A 137 10.47 -0.47 -1.78
N THR A 138 9.91 -0.64 -0.59
CA THR A 138 9.88 0.38 0.47
C THR A 138 11.31 0.68 0.98
N TRP A 139 11.47 1.14 2.22
CA TRP A 139 12.73 1.75 2.67
C TRP A 139 13.16 1.39 4.10
N SER A 140 12.41 0.56 4.81
CA SER A 140 12.76 0.09 6.16
C SER A 140 13.70 -1.13 6.09
N GLU A 141 14.18 -1.58 7.25
CA GLU A 141 14.95 -2.84 7.34
C GLU A 141 14.12 -4.07 6.95
N HIS A 142 12.80 -3.98 7.04
CA HIS A 142 11.86 -5.01 6.60
C HIS A 142 11.47 -4.90 5.12
N SER A 143 11.99 -3.90 4.40
CA SER A 143 11.77 -3.75 2.96
C SER A 143 12.44 -4.88 2.17
N LEU A 144 12.00 -5.08 0.91
CA LEU A 144 12.60 -6.06 0.01
C LEU A 144 14.11 -5.84 -0.13
N ILE A 145 14.58 -4.61 -0.36
CA ILE A 145 16.03 -4.35 -0.45
C ILE A 145 16.73 -4.38 0.92
N GLY A 146 16.00 -4.19 2.01
CA GLY A 146 16.52 -4.33 3.37
C GLY A 146 16.80 -5.79 3.75
N THR A 147 15.97 -6.71 3.24
CA THR A 147 16.05 -8.15 3.53
C THR A 147 16.76 -8.96 2.45
N CYS A 148 16.71 -8.52 1.19
CA CYS A 148 17.28 -9.19 0.03
C CYS A 148 17.87 -8.17 -0.97
N GLU A 149 18.92 -7.45 -0.55
CA GLU A 149 19.57 -6.40 -1.36
C GLU A 149 20.04 -6.88 -2.74
N ASP A 150 20.41 -8.16 -2.86
CA ASP A 150 20.94 -8.76 -4.10
C ASP A 150 19.87 -9.25 -5.08
N LEU A 151 18.58 -9.15 -4.75
CA LEU A 151 17.49 -9.68 -5.59
C LEU A 151 17.51 -9.11 -7.01
N PRO A 152 17.67 -7.80 -7.25
CA PRO A 152 17.73 -7.26 -8.62
C PRO A 152 18.85 -7.90 -9.44
N LEU A 153 20.04 -8.08 -8.85
CA LEU A 153 21.18 -8.72 -9.51
C LEU A 153 20.92 -10.20 -9.80
N ARG A 154 20.32 -10.91 -8.86
CA ARG A 154 19.96 -12.33 -9.04
C ARG A 154 18.96 -12.51 -10.18
N LEU A 155 17.96 -11.64 -10.28
CA LEU A 155 16.95 -11.72 -11.34
C LEU A 155 17.56 -11.47 -12.72
N VAL A 156 18.36 -10.41 -12.90
CA VAL A 156 19.01 -10.14 -14.21
C VAL A 156 19.99 -11.24 -14.63
N ARG A 157 20.59 -11.97 -13.67
CA ARG A 157 21.48 -13.09 -13.97
C ARG A 157 20.76 -14.41 -14.23
N ALA A 158 19.58 -14.61 -13.64
CA ALA A 158 18.84 -15.85 -13.74
C ALA A 158 17.87 -15.88 -14.93
N LEU A 159 17.34 -14.72 -15.33
CA LEU A 159 16.37 -14.62 -16.42
C LEU A 159 17.07 -14.45 -17.78
N PRO A 160 16.66 -15.19 -18.83
CA PRO A 160 17.22 -15.02 -20.17
C PRO A 160 17.00 -13.60 -20.71
N THR A 161 18.07 -12.92 -21.12
CA THR A 161 18.02 -11.51 -21.54
C THR A 161 17.17 -11.27 -22.77
N ASP A 162 17.08 -12.23 -23.68
CA ASP A 162 16.25 -12.21 -24.89
C ASP A 162 14.77 -12.43 -24.63
N GLU A 163 14.40 -13.00 -23.47
CA GLU A 163 13.02 -13.22 -23.05
C GLU A 163 12.54 -12.25 -21.96
N PHE A 164 13.43 -11.65 -21.19
CA PHE A 164 13.08 -10.82 -20.04
C PHE A 164 13.87 -9.52 -19.96
N ALA A 165 13.21 -8.49 -19.44
CA ALA A 165 13.82 -7.27 -18.94
C ALA A 165 13.47 -7.09 -17.47
N VAL A 166 14.40 -6.56 -16.67
CA VAL A 166 14.17 -6.31 -15.25
C VAL A 166 14.34 -4.82 -14.98
N ALA A 167 13.38 -4.23 -14.29
CA ALA A 167 13.44 -2.85 -13.82
C ALA A 167 13.35 -2.81 -12.30
N VAL A 168 14.00 -1.82 -11.68
CA VAL A 168 13.89 -1.55 -10.24
C VAL A 168 13.33 -0.16 -9.97
N VAL A 169 12.37 -0.09 -9.05
CA VAL A 169 11.74 1.12 -8.53
C VAL A 169 11.95 1.16 -7.02
N LEU A 170 12.80 2.05 -6.54
CA LEU A 170 13.05 2.21 -5.11
C LEU A 170 12.28 3.40 -4.54
N HIS A 171 11.76 3.25 -3.32
CA HIS A 171 11.05 4.32 -2.63
C HIS A 171 11.90 5.61 -2.53
N PRO A 172 11.32 6.81 -2.69
CA PRO A 172 12.07 8.08 -2.65
C PRO A 172 12.96 8.26 -1.40
N ASN A 173 12.54 7.75 -0.25
CA ASN A 173 13.35 7.79 0.97
C ASN A 173 14.68 7.01 0.88
N VAL A 174 14.78 5.97 0.04
CA VAL A 174 16.06 5.27 -0.20
C VAL A 174 17.05 6.23 -0.86
N TRP A 175 16.60 6.95 -1.89
CA TRP A 175 17.39 7.95 -2.60
C TRP A 175 17.75 9.12 -1.68
N ALA A 176 16.79 9.64 -0.92
CA ALA A 176 17.02 10.75 0.01
C ALA A 176 18.01 10.40 1.12
N ARG A 177 17.96 9.17 1.65
CA ARG A 177 18.84 8.71 2.74
C ARG A 177 20.27 8.44 2.27
N HIS A 178 20.43 7.82 1.10
CA HIS A 178 21.73 7.33 0.65
C HIS A 178 22.41 8.23 -0.38
N GLY A 179 21.64 9.08 -1.06
CA GLY A 179 22.10 9.88 -2.18
C GLY A 179 22.20 9.06 -3.48
N THR A 180 21.93 9.71 -4.60
CA THR A 180 21.88 9.09 -5.94
C THR A 180 23.14 8.28 -6.27
N ALA A 181 24.33 8.85 -6.05
CA ALA A 181 25.59 8.19 -6.37
C ALA A 181 25.78 6.87 -5.59
N ARG A 182 25.37 6.82 -4.33
CA ARG A 182 25.49 5.62 -3.50
C ARG A 182 24.47 4.55 -3.90
N VAL A 183 23.24 4.95 -4.24
CA VAL A 183 22.21 4.03 -4.73
C VAL A 183 22.67 3.39 -6.04
N LEU A 184 23.10 4.21 -7.01
CA LEU A 184 23.60 3.70 -8.30
C LEU A 184 24.86 2.85 -8.13
N GLY A 185 25.79 3.25 -7.26
CA GLY A 185 26.99 2.47 -6.97
C GLY A 185 26.70 1.08 -6.39
N ARG A 186 25.61 0.91 -5.63
CA ARG A 186 25.16 -0.40 -5.14
C ARG A 186 24.52 -1.26 -6.22
N LEU A 187 23.87 -0.63 -7.20
CA LEU A 187 23.20 -1.31 -8.30
C LEU A 187 24.08 -1.51 -9.52
N VAL A 188 25.32 -1.01 -9.52
CA VAL A 188 26.20 -0.97 -10.71
C VAL A 188 26.36 -2.33 -11.37
N SER A 189 26.63 -3.39 -10.59
CA SER A 189 26.79 -4.74 -11.15
C SER A 189 25.49 -5.30 -11.75
N ALA A 190 24.33 -4.86 -11.27
CA ALA A 190 23.05 -5.24 -11.85
C ALA A 190 22.77 -4.41 -13.11
N MET A 191 23.12 -3.12 -13.12
CA MET A 191 23.02 -2.24 -14.29
C MET A 191 23.91 -2.73 -15.43
N ASP A 192 25.15 -3.11 -15.14
CA ASP A 192 26.08 -3.71 -16.12
C ASP A 192 25.53 -5.02 -16.70
N ALA A 193 24.69 -5.74 -15.94
CA ALA A 193 23.98 -6.94 -16.37
C ALA A 193 22.60 -6.65 -17.03
N GLY A 194 22.23 -5.39 -17.24
CA GLY A 194 21.01 -4.99 -17.96
C GLY A 194 19.83 -4.57 -17.09
N LEU A 195 20.02 -4.32 -15.78
CA LEU A 195 18.97 -3.79 -14.91
C LEU A 195 18.61 -2.35 -15.30
N LEU A 196 17.31 -2.10 -15.51
CA LEU A 196 16.77 -0.77 -15.69
C LEU A 196 16.53 -0.12 -14.32
N VAL A 197 17.16 1.00 -14.01
CA VAL A 197 16.97 1.73 -12.74
C VAL A 197 16.12 2.96 -12.98
N ILE A 198 14.95 3.01 -12.32
CA ILE A 198 13.99 4.09 -12.51
C ILE A 198 14.16 5.13 -11.40
N PRO A 199 14.32 6.42 -11.75
CA PRO A 199 14.50 7.48 -10.76
C PRO A 199 13.20 7.74 -9.98
N PRO A 200 13.28 8.28 -8.75
CA PRO A 200 12.11 8.40 -7.88
C PRO A 200 11.11 9.49 -8.33
N GLU A 201 11.54 10.45 -9.16
CA GLU A 201 10.71 11.61 -9.55
C GLU A 201 9.63 11.24 -10.57
N GLN A 202 9.89 10.26 -11.44
CA GLN A 202 9.00 9.89 -12.54
C GLN A 202 9.26 8.49 -13.08
N GLY A 203 8.29 7.95 -13.83
CA GLY A 203 8.45 6.71 -14.60
C GLY A 203 8.00 5.45 -13.87
N TRP A 204 7.91 5.46 -12.54
CA TRP A 204 7.48 4.28 -11.78
C TRP A 204 6.04 3.84 -12.12
N GLN A 205 5.10 4.78 -12.36
CA GLN A 205 3.75 4.43 -12.80
C GLN A 205 3.77 3.76 -14.17
N ALA A 206 4.55 4.32 -15.10
CA ALA A 206 4.73 3.75 -16.43
C ALA A 206 5.31 2.33 -16.35
N MET A 207 6.17 2.04 -15.36
CA MET A 207 6.70 0.69 -15.18
C MET A 207 5.60 -0.29 -14.80
N LEU A 208 4.71 0.07 -13.87
CA LEU A 208 3.61 -0.79 -13.48
C LEU A 208 2.62 -1.03 -14.63
N VAL A 209 2.38 0.00 -15.44
CA VAL A 209 1.57 -0.12 -16.66
C VAL A 209 2.26 -1.04 -17.67
N ALA A 210 3.57 -0.90 -17.88
CA ALA A 210 4.37 -1.69 -18.82
C ALA A 210 4.63 -3.15 -18.38
N ALA A 211 4.51 -3.43 -17.07
CA ALA A 211 4.91 -4.68 -16.46
C ALA A 211 4.15 -5.88 -17.01
N ASP A 212 4.83 -7.03 -16.98
CA ASP A 212 4.22 -8.36 -17.05
C ASP A 212 4.15 -8.98 -15.65
N CYS A 213 5.15 -8.70 -14.82
CA CYS A 213 5.23 -9.18 -13.44
C CYS A 213 5.74 -8.08 -12.50
N VAL A 214 5.21 -8.02 -11.28
CA VAL A 214 5.65 -7.11 -10.20
C VAL A 214 6.14 -7.95 -9.02
N VAL A 215 7.34 -7.68 -8.55
CA VAL A 215 7.91 -8.27 -7.34
C VAL A 215 8.17 -7.14 -6.35
N GLY A 216 7.61 -7.21 -5.16
CA GLY A 216 7.83 -6.16 -4.18
C GLY A 216 7.50 -6.55 -2.76
N ASP A 217 7.52 -5.57 -1.87
CA ASP A 217 7.15 -5.71 -0.46
C ASP A 217 5.76 -5.10 -0.21
N HIS A 218 5.45 -4.77 1.05
CA HIS A 218 4.18 -4.20 1.52
C HIS A 218 3.90 -2.73 1.11
N GLY A 219 4.61 -2.23 0.10
CA GLY A 219 4.45 -0.87 -0.41
C GLY A 219 3.23 -0.66 -1.32
N SER A 220 2.78 0.59 -1.44
CA SER A 220 1.69 0.96 -2.37
C SER A 220 2.02 0.64 -3.84
N THR A 221 3.29 0.66 -4.23
CA THR A 221 3.72 0.29 -5.59
C THR A 221 3.37 -1.17 -5.92
N THR A 222 3.61 -2.10 -4.98
CA THR A 222 3.18 -3.50 -5.12
C THR A 222 1.66 -3.63 -5.18
N PHE A 223 0.95 -2.92 -4.29
CA PHE A 223 -0.51 -2.89 -4.29
C PHE A 223 -1.08 -2.42 -5.64
N TYR A 224 -0.56 -1.33 -6.21
CA TYR A 224 -0.98 -0.85 -7.52
C TYR A 224 -0.66 -1.84 -8.64
N GLY A 225 0.44 -2.58 -8.56
CA GLY A 225 0.74 -3.67 -9.49
C GLY A 225 -0.38 -4.72 -9.50
N ALA A 226 -0.80 -5.17 -8.31
CA ALA A 226 -1.90 -6.12 -8.16
C ALA A 226 -3.24 -5.52 -8.64
N ALA A 227 -3.52 -4.26 -8.32
CA ALA A 227 -4.75 -3.58 -8.74
C ALA A 227 -4.84 -3.35 -10.26
N LEU A 228 -3.70 -3.35 -10.98
CA LEU A 228 -3.63 -3.31 -12.44
C LEU A 228 -3.63 -4.72 -13.08
N ASP A 229 -4.03 -5.75 -12.32
CA ASP A 229 -4.04 -7.15 -12.73
C ASP A 229 -2.67 -7.67 -13.22
N ARG A 230 -1.57 -7.14 -12.68
CA ARG A 230 -0.23 -7.68 -12.95
C ARG A 230 0.03 -8.89 -12.08
N ALA A 231 0.71 -9.90 -12.66
CA ALA A 231 1.19 -11.03 -11.88
C ALA A 231 2.11 -10.51 -10.76
N THR A 232 1.66 -10.61 -9.51
CA THR A 232 2.30 -9.91 -8.39
C THR A 232 2.79 -10.90 -7.35
N ALA A 233 4.07 -10.80 -7.00
CA ALA A 233 4.70 -11.52 -5.91
C ALA A 233 5.06 -10.55 -4.77
N VAL A 234 4.63 -10.87 -3.56
CA VAL A 234 4.90 -10.08 -2.35
C VAL A 234 5.94 -10.80 -1.49
N MET A 235 6.99 -10.08 -1.12
CA MET A 235 8.07 -10.50 -0.25
C MET A 235 7.93 -9.78 1.09
N GLY A 236 7.74 -10.55 2.16
CA GLY A 236 7.50 -10.01 3.50
C GLY A 236 6.01 -9.72 3.78
N THR A 237 5.62 -9.84 5.04
CA THR A 237 4.23 -9.63 5.48
C THR A 237 3.93 -8.15 5.76
N GLY A 238 4.92 -7.39 6.24
CA GLY A 238 4.74 -5.99 6.66
C GLY A 238 3.82 -5.84 7.88
N GLU A 239 3.58 -6.92 8.63
CA GLU A 239 2.57 -7.01 9.71
C GLU A 239 2.73 -5.93 10.79
N ASP A 240 3.96 -5.54 11.13
CA ASP A 240 4.21 -4.50 12.14
C ASP A 240 4.09 -3.07 11.59
N GLU A 241 4.04 -2.90 10.26
CA GLU A 241 4.04 -1.59 9.60
C GLU A 241 2.71 -1.25 8.90
N LEU A 242 1.84 -2.24 8.69
CA LEU A 242 0.56 -2.11 8.00
C LEU A 242 -0.63 -2.12 8.97
N ASP A 243 -1.62 -1.28 8.68
CA ASP A 243 -2.92 -1.40 9.34
C ASP A 243 -3.61 -2.69 8.83
N PRO A 244 -4.00 -3.63 9.72
CA PRO A 244 -4.64 -4.88 9.31
C PRO A 244 -5.97 -4.69 8.57
N ALA A 245 -6.64 -3.55 8.76
CA ALA A 245 -7.86 -3.19 8.05
C ALA A 245 -7.59 -2.49 6.70
N SER A 246 -6.33 -2.36 6.28
CA SER A 246 -5.99 -1.71 5.01
C SER A 246 -6.10 -2.65 3.82
N PRO A 247 -6.49 -2.15 2.63
CA PRO A 247 -6.51 -2.96 1.41
C PRO A 247 -5.14 -3.60 1.07
N THR A 248 -4.03 -2.95 1.45
CA THR A 248 -2.69 -3.51 1.23
C THR A 248 -2.40 -4.71 2.12
N ALA A 249 -2.91 -4.73 3.36
CA ALA A 249 -2.83 -5.90 4.22
C ALA A 249 -3.71 -7.04 3.69
N GLU A 250 -4.94 -6.72 3.27
CA GLU A 250 -5.88 -7.68 2.68
C GLU A 250 -5.35 -8.31 1.40
N SER A 251 -4.74 -7.53 0.50
CA SER A 251 -4.20 -8.04 -0.76
C SER A 251 -2.89 -8.82 -0.61
N ASN A 252 -2.29 -8.88 0.59
CA ASN A 252 -1.02 -9.58 0.79
C ASN A 252 -1.27 -11.09 1.01
N PRO A 253 -0.87 -11.97 0.05
CA PRO A 253 -1.11 -13.41 0.17
C PRO A 253 -0.31 -14.08 1.29
N LEU A 254 0.73 -13.42 1.84
CA LEU A 254 1.44 -13.91 3.02
C LEU A 254 0.68 -13.58 4.30
N HIS A 255 0.03 -12.41 4.37
CA HIS A 255 -0.81 -12.02 5.50
C HIS A 255 -2.06 -12.91 5.62
N GLN A 256 -2.75 -13.18 4.50
CA GLN A 256 -3.92 -14.08 4.47
C GLN A 256 -3.61 -15.50 4.97
N ARG A 257 -2.39 -16.00 4.72
CA ARG A 257 -1.94 -17.32 5.19
C ARG A 257 -1.63 -17.37 6.68
N ASN A 258 -1.30 -16.24 7.30
CA ASN A 258 -1.04 -16.15 8.74
C ASN A 258 -2.33 -15.98 9.55
N THR A 259 -3.30 -15.18 9.06
CA THR A 259 -4.60 -14.98 9.71
C THR A 259 -5.50 -16.22 9.67
N THR A 260 -5.39 -17.04 8.62
CA THR A 260 -6.08 -18.34 8.53
C THR A 260 -5.52 -19.39 9.49
N LYS A 261 -4.26 -19.27 9.93
CA LYS A 261 -3.64 -20.15 10.93
C LYS A 261 -3.97 -19.78 12.39
N THR A 262 -4.37 -18.54 12.64
CA THR A 262 -4.69 -18.04 14.00
C THR A 262 -6.19 -18.09 14.33
N SER A 263 -7.04 -18.51 13.39
CA SER A 263 -8.45 -18.80 13.66
C SER A 263 -8.58 -20.21 14.24
N PRO A 264 -9.15 -20.41 15.45
CA PRO A 264 -9.45 -21.76 15.93
C PRO A 264 -10.45 -22.42 14.97
N PRO A 265 -10.36 -23.75 14.72
CA PRO A 265 -11.25 -24.40 13.78
C PRO A 265 -12.70 -24.19 14.23
N SER A 266 -13.49 -23.57 13.37
CA SER A 266 -14.95 -23.54 13.53
C SER A 266 -15.42 -24.99 13.58
N ARG A 267 -16.10 -25.37 14.67
CA ARG A 267 -16.85 -26.63 14.70
C ARG A 267 -17.93 -26.52 13.63
N SER A 268 -17.72 -27.16 12.48
CA SER A 268 -18.78 -27.46 11.54
C SER A 268 -19.75 -28.43 12.23
N ALA A 269 -20.99 -27.98 12.39
CA ALA A 269 -22.10 -28.87 12.70
C ALA A 269 -22.39 -29.66 11.42
N ASP A 270 -21.80 -30.85 11.30
CA ASP A 270 -22.17 -31.77 10.23
C ASP A 270 -23.44 -32.52 10.62
N PHE A 271 -24.46 -32.27 9.81
CA PHE A 271 -25.69 -33.00 9.70
C PHE A 271 -25.44 -34.23 8.82
N THR A 272 -25.79 -35.45 9.27
CA THR A 272 -26.23 -36.54 8.36
C THR A 272 -27.17 -37.53 9.08
N PRO A 273 -28.30 -37.95 8.47
CA PRO A 273 -29.35 -38.82 9.06
C PRO A 273 -29.24 -40.30 8.55
N PRO A 274 -30.29 -41.16 8.61
CA PRO A 274 -30.56 -42.14 9.67
C PRO A 274 -30.51 -43.62 9.20
N SER A 275 -30.46 -44.59 10.14
CA SER A 275 -31.13 -45.91 9.99
C SER A 275 -31.06 -46.76 11.28
N GLU A 276 -32.24 -47.29 11.61
CA GLU A 276 -32.66 -48.49 12.40
C GLU A 276 -31.53 -49.48 12.82
N ASP A 277 -31.56 -50.16 13.96
CA ASP A 277 -32.66 -50.97 14.50
C ASP A 277 -32.33 -51.46 15.94
N HIS A 278 -33.35 -52.00 16.62
CA HIS A 278 -33.36 -52.92 17.77
C HIS A 278 -33.71 -52.40 19.19
N GLN A 279 -34.98 -52.67 19.51
CA GLN A 279 -35.44 -53.50 20.64
C GLN A 279 -35.24 -52.96 22.07
N GLN A 280 -36.32 -52.48 22.69
CA GLN A 280 -37.18 -53.27 23.60
C GLN A 280 -38.11 -52.34 24.41
N HIS A 281 -39.41 -52.56 24.22
CA HIS A 281 -40.47 -52.32 25.21
C HIS A 281 -40.31 -53.29 26.41
N PRO A 282 -41.04 -53.17 27.56
CA PRO A 282 -42.27 -52.41 27.77
C PRO A 282 -42.44 -51.74 29.18
N GLU A 283 -43.63 -51.12 29.37
CA GLU A 283 -44.37 -50.83 30.62
C GLU A 283 -43.79 -49.76 31.56
N SER A 284 -44.56 -48.87 32.19
CA SER A 284 -45.98 -48.89 32.58
C SER A 284 -46.47 -47.46 32.88
N GLU A 285 -47.76 -47.21 32.63
CA GLU A 285 -48.72 -46.45 33.46
C GLU A 285 -48.19 -45.19 34.19
N THR A 286 -48.78 -43.99 34.08
CA THR A 286 -50.17 -43.69 34.43
C THR A 286 -50.47 -42.23 34.03
N GLU A 287 -51.76 -41.97 33.84
CA GLU A 287 -52.41 -40.76 33.36
C GLU A 287 -52.50 -39.63 34.46
N PRO A 288 -53.29 -38.54 34.30
CA PRO A 288 -52.82 -37.15 34.21
C PRO A 288 -53.24 -36.25 35.39
N ASN A 289 -52.77 -35.00 35.46
CA ASN A 289 -53.64 -33.81 35.56
C ASN A 289 -52.90 -32.48 35.77
N HIS A 290 -53.45 -31.47 35.10
CA HIS A 290 -53.44 -30.01 35.33
C HIS A 290 -52.18 -29.17 35.08
#